data_AF-A0A939GRT3-F1
#
_entry.id   AF-A0A939GRT3-F1
#
_cell.length_a   1.000
_cell.length_b   1.000
_cell.length_c   1.000
_cell.angle_alpha   90.00
_cell.angle_beta   90.00
_cell.angle_gamma   90.00
#
_symmetry.space_group_name_H-M   'P 1'
#
loop_
_entity.id
_entity.type
_entity.pdbx_description
1 polymer ?
#
loop_
_entity_poly.entity_id
_entity_poly.type
_entity_poly.pdbx_seq_one_letter_code
_entity_poly.pdbx_strand_id
1 'polypeptide(L)'
;MPVEAKIYRVLIASPSDVTDERKIIREEVHRWNAMHAVDMKIILMPIGWETDATPDLRESGQEVINRQLVDTCDILIGVFWTRLGTPTALGGTGTEVEIGRARNEGKRCMVYFSDEPVSPSEIDIKQYEQVQEYWRKLQPTGLANRYKTIEDFRKIVLLHINSAVSEITREDKERRAAEQEAKLTEQAIGLPIQTIPTTSNTEISFKTLSEAQTSVKTLLDSRFGVQDMEDAKEQEIAKIQSVLTSPELAELFSRQPSVETIPAIAQILEAATTPSMYALAAIGRYADETSPEWLDIVGDWIERLSTRKIEGSEWANYIKTYPGLILLYTLGISALRAGKINFLKEVISCQVYSGEYRSYRFLIDAIDPRYVFYHNISRMIEPGFERRFSPVSDHLDPLLKSKLYAKEEEARYRDWFDFFEFLLSFKSVEQSKEYPYFGSFTWRWETKKFMFKMIQDAATRQGRYGSGISDLFGGDAQLQETAAKYDAIATKSPQDFGRVSLPNHISLLILLAKQGIRISGYNELATYRATI
;
A
#
# COMPACT_ATOMS: atom_id res chain seq x y z
N MET A 1 -5.12 -44.52 -1.25
CA MET A 1 -6.13 -43.50 -1.63
C MET A 1 -5.41 -42.18 -1.86
N PRO A 2 -5.85 -41.33 -2.79
CA PRO A 2 -5.23 -40.02 -3.02
C PRO A 2 -5.40 -39.13 -1.77
N VAL A 3 -4.38 -38.30 -1.48
CA VAL A 3 -4.37 -37.35 -0.37
C VAL A 3 -4.35 -35.95 -0.95
N GLU A 4 -5.25 -35.09 -0.47
CA GLU A 4 -5.25 -33.67 -0.80
C GLU A 4 -4.21 -32.94 0.06
N ALA A 5 -3.33 -32.16 -0.58
CA ALA A 5 -2.23 -31.46 0.07
C ALA A 5 -2.05 -30.05 -0.50
N LYS A 6 -1.63 -29.12 0.37
CA LYS A 6 -1.24 -27.74 -0.02
C LYS A 6 0.18 -27.76 -0.60
N ILE A 7 0.40 -27.07 -1.71
CA ILE A 7 1.72 -26.95 -2.33
C ILE A 7 2.31 -25.57 -2.00
N TYR A 8 3.53 -25.53 -1.50
CA TYR A 8 4.30 -24.31 -1.29
C TYR A 8 5.51 -24.29 -2.21
N ARG A 9 5.63 -23.25 -3.02
CA ARG A 9 6.71 -23.06 -4.00
C ARG A 9 7.92 -22.45 -3.30
N VAL A 10 9.04 -23.17 -3.31
CA VAL A 10 10.31 -22.80 -2.68
C VAL A 10 11.29 -22.34 -3.75
N LEU A 11 11.41 -21.03 -3.95
CA LEU A 11 12.34 -20.45 -4.90
C LEU A 11 13.77 -20.48 -4.37
N ILE A 12 14.67 -21.05 -5.15
CA ILE A 12 16.11 -21.06 -4.88
C ILE A 12 16.75 -19.94 -5.68
N ALA A 13 17.09 -18.85 -5.00
CA ALA A 13 17.71 -17.67 -5.57
C ALA A 13 19.22 -17.71 -5.26
N SER A 14 20.06 -17.80 -6.28
CA SER A 14 21.51 -17.81 -6.06
C SER A 14 22.30 -17.39 -7.30
N PRO A 15 23.52 -16.87 -7.10
CA PRO A 15 24.50 -16.76 -8.17
C PRO A 15 25.01 -18.15 -8.60
N SER A 16 25.84 -18.16 -9.65
CA SER A 16 26.33 -19.38 -10.30
C SER A 16 27.40 -20.15 -9.51
N ASP A 17 28.07 -19.52 -8.55
CA ASP A 17 29.20 -20.08 -7.79
C ASP A 17 28.77 -20.95 -6.59
N VAL A 18 27.47 -21.11 -6.34
CA VAL A 18 26.91 -21.91 -5.22
C VAL A 18 26.05 -23.08 -5.70
N THR A 19 26.59 -23.85 -6.65
CA THR A 19 25.86 -24.95 -7.29
C THR A 19 25.59 -26.13 -6.36
N ASP A 20 26.52 -26.41 -5.44
CA ASP A 20 26.36 -27.49 -4.47
C ASP A 20 25.27 -27.18 -3.45
N GLU A 21 25.18 -25.93 -2.99
CA GLU A 21 24.14 -25.47 -2.07
C GLU A 21 22.77 -25.52 -2.72
N ARG A 22 22.65 -25.10 -3.99
CA ARG A 22 21.40 -25.25 -4.75
C ARG A 22 20.94 -26.70 -4.81
N LYS A 23 21.87 -27.63 -5.01
CA LYS A 23 21.56 -29.08 -5.03
C LYS A 23 21.10 -29.55 -3.66
N ILE A 24 21.79 -29.14 -2.60
CA ILE A 24 21.46 -29.49 -1.22
C ILE A 24 20.07 -28.99 -0.83
N ILE A 25 19.72 -27.75 -1.18
CA ILE A 25 18.37 -27.23 -0.88
C ILE A 25 17.31 -28.13 -1.51
N ARG A 26 17.47 -28.51 -2.78
CA ARG A 26 16.54 -29.42 -3.46
C ARG A 26 16.46 -30.78 -2.76
N GLU A 27 17.61 -31.37 -2.44
CA GLU A 27 17.69 -32.66 -1.72
C GLU A 27 16.97 -32.60 -0.37
N GLU A 28 17.20 -31.56 0.43
CA GLU A 28 16.57 -31.42 1.75
C GLU A 28 15.07 -31.11 1.64
N VAL A 29 14.62 -30.37 0.62
CA VAL A 29 13.20 -30.20 0.31
C VAL A 29 12.55 -31.55 -0.06
N HIS A 30 13.20 -32.35 -0.89
CA HIS A 30 12.70 -33.69 -1.24
C HIS A 30 12.67 -34.62 -0.02
N ARG A 31 13.71 -34.58 0.82
CA ARG A 31 13.78 -35.32 2.07
C ARG A 31 12.66 -34.92 3.02
N TRP A 32 12.42 -33.61 3.17
CA TRP A 32 11.33 -33.07 3.97
C TRP A 32 9.98 -33.60 3.49
N ASN A 33 9.71 -33.53 2.19
CA ASN A 33 8.47 -34.06 1.61
C ASN A 33 8.29 -35.56 1.88
N ALA A 34 9.36 -36.35 1.73
CA ALA A 34 9.31 -37.79 1.98
C ALA A 34 8.95 -38.13 3.44
N MET A 35 9.35 -37.28 4.39
CA MET A 35 9.08 -37.49 5.81
C MET A 35 7.74 -36.91 6.28
N HIS A 36 7.26 -35.84 5.64
CA HIS A 36 6.18 -35.02 6.22
C HIS A 36 4.98 -34.81 5.30
N ALA A 37 5.08 -35.05 3.99
CA ALA A 37 4.08 -34.54 3.06
C ALA A 37 2.68 -35.15 3.27
N VAL A 38 2.61 -36.44 3.58
CA VAL A 38 1.33 -37.13 3.82
C VAL A 38 0.72 -36.71 5.15
N ASP A 39 1.52 -36.71 6.22
CA ASP A 39 1.06 -36.43 7.58
C ASP A 39 0.66 -34.97 7.77
N MET A 40 1.45 -34.04 7.20
CA MET A 40 1.19 -32.61 7.26
C MET A 40 0.25 -32.12 6.16
N LYS A 41 -0.01 -32.94 5.12
CA LYS A 41 -0.75 -32.53 3.90
C LYS A 41 -0.14 -31.28 3.25
N ILE A 42 1.18 -31.22 3.23
CA ILE A 42 1.97 -30.10 2.71
C ILE A 42 3.04 -30.65 1.77
N ILE A 43 3.20 -30.06 0.60
CA ILE A 43 4.25 -30.39 -0.35
C ILE A 43 5.08 -29.14 -0.61
N LEU A 44 6.38 -29.22 -0.39
CA LEU A 44 7.33 -28.18 -0.77
C LEU A 44 7.82 -28.45 -2.20
N MET A 45 7.62 -27.51 -3.11
CA MET A 45 8.04 -27.63 -4.50
C MET A 45 9.25 -26.74 -4.75
N PRO A 46 10.47 -27.31 -4.87
CA PRO A 46 11.65 -26.51 -5.12
C PRO A 46 11.66 -26.04 -6.58
N ILE A 47 11.76 -24.73 -6.80
CA ILE A 47 11.77 -24.11 -8.12
C ILE A 47 13.02 -23.23 -8.30
N GLY A 48 13.47 -23.08 -9.54
CA GLY A 48 14.60 -22.23 -9.90
C GLY A 48 14.63 -21.88 -11.38
N TRP A 49 15.40 -20.85 -11.75
CA TRP A 49 15.41 -20.34 -13.13
C TRP A 49 15.85 -21.38 -14.17
N GLU A 50 16.76 -22.28 -13.82
CA GLU A 50 17.28 -23.32 -14.72
C GLU A 50 16.23 -24.38 -15.09
N THR A 51 15.26 -24.60 -14.20
CA THR A 51 14.31 -25.71 -14.28
C THR A 51 12.90 -25.27 -14.59
N ASP A 52 12.53 -24.05 -14.19
CA ASP A 52 11.13 -23.61 -14.14
C ASP A 52 10.89 -22.28 -14.89
N ALA A 53 11.95 -21.59 -15.34
CA ALA A 53 11.77 -20.43 -16.21
C ALA A 53 11.60 -20.88 -17.67
N THR A 54 10.62 -20.29 -18.35
CA THR A 54 10.37 -20.49 -19.78
C THR A 54 10.80 -19.25 -20.56
N PRO A 55 11.52 -19.41 -21.69
CA PRO A 55 11.95 -18.26 -22.49
C PRO A 55 10.77 -17.41 -22.96
N ASP A 56 10.83 -16.10 -22.72
CA ASP A 56 9.85 -15.13 -23.18
C ASP A 56 10.59 -13.86 -23.63
N LEU A 57 10.45 -13.50 -24.91
CA LEU A 57 11.14 -12.35 -25.52
C LEU A 57 10.34 -11.06 -25.45
N ARG A 58 9.13 -11.07 -24.84
CA ARG A 58 8.31 -9.87 -24.69
C ARG A 58 8.85 -8.88 -23.66
N GLU A 59 9.72 -9.34 -22.77
CA GLU A 59 10.31 -8.54 -21.69
C GLU A 59 11.76 -8.95 -21.41
N SER A 60 12.43 -8.24 -20.50
CA SER A 60 13.81 -8.56 -20.13
C SER A 60 13.89 -9.89 -19.38
N GLY A 61 15.00 -10.64 -19.52
CA GLY A 61 15.15 -11.95 -18.88
C GLY A 61 14.95 -11.94 -17.36
N GLN A 62 15.34 -10.86 -16.67
CA GLN A 62 15.09 -10.74 -15.23
C GLN A 62 13.61 -10.54 -14.91
N GLU A 63 12.85 -9.81 -15.73
CA GLU A 63 11.40 -9.65 -15.53
C GLU A 63 10.64 -10.96 -15.79
N VAL A 64 11.09 -11.75 -16.76
CA VAL A 64 10.56 -13.11 -16.96
C VAL A 64 10.74 -13.97 -15.72
N ILE A 65 11.96 -13.99 -15.14
CA ILE A 65 12.26 -14.72 -13.91
C ILE A 65 11.44 -14.19 -12.73
N ASN A 66 11.32 -12.86 -12.60
CA ASN A 66 10.55 -12.24 -11.54
C ASN A 66 9.07 -12.69 -11.60
N ARG A 67 8.42 -12.53 -12.76
CA ARG A 67 7.01 -12.87 -12.96
C ARG A 67 6.76 -14.37 -12.79
N GLN A 68 7.60 -15.22 -13.40
CA GLN A 68 7.36 -16.65 -13.43
C GLN A 68 7.69 -17.35 -12.10
N LEU A 69 8.69 -16.85 -11.38
CA LEU A 69 9.26 -17.55 -10.23
C LEU A 69 9.20 -16.76 -8.92
N VAL A 70 9.59 -15.49 -8.92
CA VAL A 70 9.62 -14.68 -7.68
C VAL A 70 8.23 -14.35 -7.21
N ASP A 71 7.35 -13.87 -8.10
CA ASP A 71 6.00 -13.42 -7.75
C ASP A 71 5.08 -14.57 -7.32
N THR A 72 5.39 -15.79 -7.76
CA THR A 72 4.57 -16.97 -7.50
C THR A 72 5.15 -17.90 -6.42
N CYS A 73 6.31 -17.59 -5.84
CA CYS A 73 6.86 -18.38 -4.72
C CYS A 73 6.23 -18.02 -3.38
N ASP A 74 6.24 -18.98 -2.44
CA ASP A 74 5.79 -18.78 -1.05
C ASP A 74 6.97 -18.60 -0.10
N ILE A 75 8.06 -19.31 -0.40
CA ILE A 75 9.31 -19.31 0.35
C ILE A 75 10.45 -19.02 -0.63
N LEU A 76 11.35 -18.13 -0.25
CA LEU A 76 12.58 -17.86 -0.98
C LEU A 76 13.78 -18.28 -0.14
N ILE A 77 14.68 -19.05 -0.73
CA ILE A 77 15.97 -19.42 -0.17
C ILE A 77 17.07 -18.77 -1.02
N GLY A 78 17.72 -17.76 -0.45
CA GLY A 78 18.84 -17.03 -1.02
C GLY A 78 20.17 -17.60 -0.55
N VAL A 79 21.12 -17.87 -1.44
CA VAL A 79 22.48 -18.31 -1.05
C VAL A 79 23.53 -17.51 -1.80
N PHE A 80 24.56 -17.05 -1.09
CA PHE A 80 25.71 -16.31 -1.62
C PHE A 80 27.03 -16.92 -1.13
N TRP A 81 28.07 -16.82 -1.94
CA TRP A 81 29.46 -17.11 -1.53
C TRP A 81 30.38 -15.96 -1.91
N THR A 82 31.06 -16.04 -3.04
CA THR A 82 32.00 -14.99 -3.48
C THR A 82 31.38 -13.97 -4.40
N ARG A 83 30.22 -14.30 -4.98
CA ARG A 83 29.52 -13.45 -5.97
C ARG A 83 28.19 -12.96 -5.42
N LEU A 84 27.83 -11.73 -5.76
CA LEU A 84 26.48 -11.20 -5.52
C LEU A 84 25.59 -11.44 -6.75
N GLY A 85 26.19 -11.58 -7.93
CA GLY A 85 25.51 -11.87 -9.19
C GLY A 85 25.72 -10.79 -10.26
N THR A 86 25.08 -10.99 -11.40
CA THR A 86 25.19 -10.07 -12.54
C THR A 86 24.31 -8.84 -12.32
N PRO A 87 24.81 -7.62 -12.59
CA PRO A 87 24.00 -6.41 -12.53
C PRO A 87 22.76 -6.49 -13.43
N THR A 88 21.62 -6.03 -12.93
CA THR A 88 20.40 -5.90 -13.71
C THR A 88 20.30 -4.51 -14.36
N ALA A 89 19.48 -4.38 -15.40
CA ALA A 89 19.23 -3.10 -16.07
C ALA A 89 18.61 -2.03 -15.15
N LEU A 90 17.99 -2.44 -14.03
CA LEU A 90 17.31 -1.58 -13.06
C LEU A 90 18.15 -1.27 -11.81
N GLY A 91 19.41 -1.74 -11.77
CA GLY A 91 20.30 -1.62 -10.62
C GLY A 91 20.23 -2.81 -9.66
N GLY A 92 21.31 -3.04 -8.89
CA GLY A 92 21.49 -4.25 -8.07
C GLY A 92 21.80 -5.49 -8.91
N THR A 93 21.95 -6.65 -8.27
CA THR A 93 22.15 -7.94 -8.96
C THR A 93 20.84 -8.75 -9.02
N GLY A 94 20.73 -9.69 -9.96
CA GLY A 94 19.52 -10.51 -10.12
C GLY A 94 19.01 -11.11 -8.80
N THR A 95 19.88 -11.83 -8.08
CA THR A 95 19.54 -12.47 -6.80
C THR A 95 19.21 -11.46 -5.68
N GLU A 96 19.88 -10.30 -5.62
CA GLU A 96 19.51 -9.24 -4.67
C GLU A 96 18.10 -8.69 -4.95
N VAL A 97 17.78 -8.47 -6.23
CA VAL A 97 16.46 -7.98 -6.67
C VAL A 97 15.37 -8.99 -6.34
N GLU A 98 15.62 -10.28 -6.58
CA GLU A 98 14.69 -11.38 -6.26
C GLU A 98 14.37 -11.43 -4.76
N ILE A 99 15.40 -11.41 -3.89
CA ILE A 99 15.23 -11.38 -2.43
C ILE A 99 14.49 -10.12 -1.99
N GLY A 100 14.88 -8.96 -2.52
CA GLY A 100 14.25 -7.68 -2.19
C GLY A 100 12.77 -7.65 -2.55
N ARG A 101 12.41 -8.16 -3.74
CA ARG A 101 11.03 -8.28 -4.22
C ARG A 101 10.21 -9.21 -3.33
N ALA A 102 10.70 -10.44 -3.09
CA ALA A 102 10.00 -11.40 -2.23
C ALA A 102 9.80 -10.87 -0.80
N ARG A 103 10.83 -10.23 -0.22
CA ARG A 103 10.73 -9.62 1.11
C ARG A 103 9.69 -8.49 1.16
N ASN A 104 9.64 -7.63 0.14
CA ASN A 104 8.68 -6.53 0.06
C ASN A 104 7.23 -7.02 -0.12
N GLU A 105 7.04 -8.24 -0.64
CA GLU A 105 5.76 -8.94 -0.69
C GLU A 105 5.40 -9.67 0.60
N GLY A 106 6.27 -9.64 1.62
CA GLY A 106 6.05 -10.31 2.91
C GLY A 106 6.30 -11.82 2.87
N LYS A 107 6.95 -12.33 1.82
CA LYS A 107 7.29 -13.76 1.69
C LYS A 107 8.40 -14.14 2.65
N ARG A 108 8.41 -15.41 3.07
CA ARG A 108 9.44 -15.94 3.96
C ARG A 108 10.75 -16.08 3.18
N CYS A 109 11.73 -15.25 3.52
CA CYS A 109 13.04 -15.22 2.88
C CYS A 109 14.10 -15.75 3.86
N MET A 110 14.73 -16.87 3.52
CA MET A 110 15.89 -17.42 4.23
C MET A 110 17.14 -17.11 3.42
N VAL A 111 18.06 -16.31 3.94
CA VAL A 111 19.26 -15.89 3.22
C VAL A 111 20.52 -16.39 3.92
N TYR A 112 21.42 -17.01 3.15
CA TYR A 112 22.64 -17.66 3.63
C TYR A 112 23.88 -17.13 2.91
N PHE A 113 24.98 -17.03 3.66
CA PHE A 113 26.29 -16.60 3.15
C PHE A 113 27.35 -17.65 3.52
N SER A 114 28.08 -18.14 2.53
CA SER A 114 29.19 -19.08 2.73
C SER A 114 30.43 -18.36 3.25
N ASP A 115 31.03 -18.91 4.29
CA ASP A 115 32.37 -18.57 4.77
C ASP A 115 33.41 -19.64 4.36
N GLU A 116 33.10 -20.48 3.36
CA GLU A 116 34.01 -21.53 2.90
C GLU A 116 35.28 -20.92 2.27
N PRO A 117 36.48 -21.45 2.58
CA PRO A 117 37.73 -20.94 2.02
C PRO A 117 37.78 -21.05 0.50
N VAL A 118 38.21 -19.99 -0.16
CA VAL A 118 38.41 -19.91 -1.62
C VAL A 118 39.81 -19.40 -1.92
N SER A 119 40.42 -19.87 -3.01
CA SER A 119 41.72 -19.36 -3.43
C SER A 119 41.61 -17.86 -3.77
N PRO A 120 42.50 -16.98 -3.28
CA PRO A 120 42.46 -15.54 -3.62
C PRO A 120 42.49 -15.25 -5.13
N SER A 121 43.05 -16.17 -5.94
CA SER A 121 43.08 -16.06 -7.40
C SER A 121 41.72 -16.25 -8.08
N GLU A 122 40.75 -16.84 -7.39
CA GLU A 122 39.40 -17.14 -7.89
C GLU A 122 38.37 -16.10 -7.44
N ILE A 123 38.75 -15.20 -6.53
CA ILE A 123 37.87 -14.15 -6.00
C ILE A 123 37.86 -12.95 -6.95
N ASP A 124 36.68 -12.61 -7.46
CA ASP A 124 36.43 -11.27 -7.98
C ASP A 124 36.24 -10.31 -6.79
N ILE A 125 37.28 -9.54 -6.49
CA ILE A 125 37.33 -8.63 -5.33
C ILE A 125 36.11 -7.70 -5.29
N LYS A 126 35.66 -7.18 -6.45
CA LYS A 126 34.53 -6.24 -6.50
C LYS A 126 33.21 -6.94 -6.16
N GLN A 127 33.01 -8.15 -6.68
CA GLN A 127 31.83 -8.95 -6.35
C GLN A 127 31.82 -9.36 -4.88
N TYR A 128 32.98 -9.72 -4.33
CA TYR A 128 33.10 -10.10 -2.92
C TYR A 128 32.82 -8.92 -1.99
N GLU A 129 33.31 -7.72 -2.31
CA GLU A 129 32.97 -6.49 -1.59
C GLU A 129 31.46 -6.22 -1.60
N GLN A 130 30.80 -6.44 -2.74
CA GLN A 130 29.34 -6.32 -2.86
C GLN A 130 28.60 -7.34 -1.98
N VAL A 131 29.08 -8.58 -1.89
CA VAL A 131 28.52 -9.60 -0.97
C VAL A 131 28.64 -9.14 0.49
N GLN A 132 29.80 -8.63 0.90
CA GLN A 132 30.01 -8.15 2.27
C GLN A 132 29.13 -6.94 2.59
N GLU A 133 28.96 -6.02 1.63
CA GLU A 133 28.07 -4.87 1.81
C GLU A 133 26.60 -5.30 1.90
N TYR A 134 26.19 -6.24 1.05
CA TYR A 134 24.84 -6.80 1.10
C TYR A 134 24.55 -7.52 2.43
N TRP A 135 25.52 -8.29 2.95
CA TRP A 135 25.44 -8.87 4.29
C TRP A 135 25.18 -7.79 5.36
N ARG A 136 26.00 -6.72 5.39
CA ARG A 136 25.84 -5.62 6.36
C ARG A 136 24.49 -4.92 6.22
N LYS A 137 24.00 -4.74 4.99
CA LYS A 137 22.70 -4.13 4.68
C LYS A 137 21.52 -4.96 5.18
N LEU A 138 21.64 -6.30 5.19
CA LEU A 138 20.57 -7.18 5.66
C LEU A 138 20.45 -7.20 7.20
N GLN A 139 21.54 -7.16 7.96
CA GLN A 139 21.52 -7.34 9.42
C GLN A 139 20.59 -6.38 10.19
N PRO A 140 20.48 -5.07 9.87
CA PRO A 140 19.56 -4.18 10.58
C PRO A 140 18.08 -4.44 10.27
N THR A 141 17.79 -5.14 9.16
CA THR A 141 16.42 -5.25 8.62
C THR A 141 15.91 -6.70 8.55
N GLY A 142 16.71 -7.66 9.01
CA GLY A 142 16.41 -9.09 9.03
C GLY A 142 17.59 -9.92 9.51
N LEU A 143 17.37 -11.21 9.73
CA LEU A 143 18.41 -12.14 10.16
C LEU A 143 18.82 -13.05 8.99
N ALA A 144 19.98 -12.77 8.40
CA ALA A 144 20.64 -13.69 7.47
C ALA A 144 21.65 -14.56 8.23
N ASN A 145 21.92 -15.77 7.76
CA ASN A 145 22.79 -16.73 8.44
C ASN A 145 24.10 -16.98 7.65
N ARG A 146 25.17 -17.37 8.36
CA ARG A 146 26.46 -17.78 7.77
C ARG A 146 26.75 -19.23 8.09
N TYR A 147 27.43 -19.93 7.19
CA TYR A 147 27.87 -21.32 7.38
C TYR A 147 29.32 -21.49 6.93
N LYS A 148 30.03 -22.45 7.53
CA LYS A 148 31.47 -22.63 7.28
C LYS A 148 31.80 -23.73 6.27
N THR A 149 30.90 -24.68 6.12
CA THR A 149 31.10 -25.86 5.26
C THR A 149 29.76 -26.27 4.65
N ILE A 150 29.81 -26.98 3.53
CA ILE A 150 28.64 -27.58 2.88
C ILE A 150 27.82 -28.49 3.82
N GLU A 151 28.49 -29.25 4.69
CA GLU A 151 27.80 -30.15 5.66
C GLU A 151 27.07 -29.36 6.76
N ASP A 152 27.64 -28.23 7.17
CA ASP A 152 27.02 -27.29 8.10
C ASP A 152 25.77 -26.64 7.45
N PHE A 153 25.91 -26.18 6.20
CA PHE A 153 24.80 -25.65 5.42
C PHE A 153 23.63 -26.63 5.32
N ARG A 154 23.89 -27.91 5.00
CA ARG A 154 22.87 -28.96 4.91
C ARG A 154 22.05 -29.09 6.20
N LYS A 155 22.72 -29.06 7.36
CA LYS A 155 22.05 -29.16 8.66
C LYS A 155 21.21 -27.91 8.96
N ILE A 156 21.79 -26.74 8.72
CA ILE A 156 21.16 -25.44 8.97
C ILE A 156 19.91 -25.28 8.10
N VAL A 157 20.01 -25.55 6.80
CA VAL A 157 18.90 -25.32 5.86
C VAL A 157 17.72 -26.25 6.14
N LEU A 158 17.97 -27.53 6.46
CA LEU A 158 16.91 -28.46 6.84
C LEU A 158 16.19 -28.01 8.13
N LEU A 159 16.96 -27.57 9.13
CA LEU A 159 16.40 -27.05 10.39
C LEU A 159 15.49 -25.85 10.13
N HIS A 160 15.94 -24.90 9.32
CA HIS A 160 15.16 -23.71 9.01
C HIS A 160 13.94 -23.99 8.14
N ILE A 161 14.03 -24.93 7.18
CA ILE A 161 12.86 -25.41 6.42
C ILE A 161 11.81 -25.98 7.39
N ASN A 162 12.23 -26.82 8.33
CA ASN A 162 11.33 -27.37 9.35
C ASN A 162 10.65 -26.28 10.19
N SER A 163 11.43 -25.29 10.65
CA SER A 163 10.91 -24.16 11.44
C SER A 163 9.92 -23.34 10.62
N ALA A 164 10.26 -23.01 9.37
CA ALA A 164 9.44 -22.22 8.48
C ALA A 164 8.08 -22.91 8.21
N VAL A 165 8.08 -24.21 7.92
CA VAL A 165 6.82 -24.94 7.71
C VAL A 165 6.00 -25.07 9.00
N SER A 166 6.66 -25.26 10.14
CA SER A 166 5.97 -25.32 11.44
C SER A 166 5.28 -24.00 11.75
N GLU A 167 5.93 -22.87 11.50
CA GLU A 167 5.34 -21.54 11.65
C GLU A 167 4.18 -21.31 10.69
N ILE A 168 4.33 -21.65 9.40
CA ILE A 168 3.24 -21.58 8.41
C ILE A 168 2.02 -22.38 8.87
N THR A 169 2.26 -23.60 9.38
CA THR A 169 1.19 -24.49 9.85
C THR A 169 0.50 -23.94 11.09
N ARG A 170 1.25 -23.31 12.00
CA ARG A 170 0.70 -22.65 13.19
C ARG A 170 -0.15 -21.44 12.79
N GLU A 171 0.34 -20.59 11.92
CA GLU A 171 -0.37 -19.41 11.41
C GLU A 171 -1.68 -19.80 10.70
N ASP A 172 -1.69 -20.87 9.90
CA ASP A 172 -2.90 -21.37 9.24
C ASP A 172 -3.93 -21.90 10.26
N LYS A 173 -3.48 -22.56 11.34
CA LYS A 173 -4.36 -23.03 12.43
C LYS A 173 -4.96 -21.86 13.22
N GLU A 174 -4.14 -20.87 13.57
CA GLU A 174 -4.59 -19.66 14.29
C GLU A 174 -5.58 -18.86 13.44
N ARG A 175 -5.31 -18.71 12.14
CA ARG A 175 -6.24 -18.07 11.19
C ARG A 175 -7.58 -18.79 11.14
N ARG A 176 -7.60 -20.12 10.99
CA ARG A 176 -8.84 -20.91 10.95
C ARG A 176 -9.62 -20.86 12.25
N ALA A 177 -8.93 -20.86 13.39
CA ALA A 177 -9.57 -20.70 14.70
C ALA A 177 -10.25 -19.34 14.83
N ALA A 178 -9.56 -18.25 14.43
CA ALA A 178 -10.12 -16.90 14.43
C ALA A 178 -11.30 -16.76 13.45
N GLU A 179 -11.23 -17.37 12.26
CA GLU A 179 -12.34 -17.40 11.29
C GLU A 179 -13.56 -18.13 11.83
N GLN A 180 -13.35 -19.21 12.60
CA GLN A 180 -14.44 -19.99 13.18
C GLN A 180 -15.06 -19.29 14.40
N GLU A 181 -14.25 -18.60 15.21
CA GLU A 181 -14.71 -17.74 16.31
C GLU A 181 -15.48 -16.51 15.78
N ALA A 182 -15.02 -15.91 14.68
CA ALA A 182 -15.74 -14.84 13.99
C ALA A 182 -17.09 -15.33 13.46
N LYS A 183 -17.15 -16.51 12.80
CA LYS A 183 -18.42 -17.12 12.35
C LYS A 183 -19.38 -17.42 13.50
N LEU A 184 -18.88 -17.91 14.64
CA LEU A 184 -19.70 -18.16 15.83
C LEU A 184 -20.23 -16.86 16.44
N THR A 185 -19.42 -15.80 16.44
CA THR A 185 -19.80 -14.46 16.90
C THR A 185 -20.84 -13.82 15.97
N GLU A 186 -20.66 -13.94 14.65
CA GLU A 186 -21.62 -13.47 13.63
C GLU A 186 -22.97 -14.21 13.74
N GLN A 187 -22.96 -15.52 13.99
CA GLN A 187 -24.17 -16.31 14.24
C GLN A 187 -24.85 -15.94 15.56
N ALA A 188 -24.09 -15.61 16.60
CA ALA A 188 -24.62 -15.18 17.90
C ALA A 188 -25.27 -13.78 17.86
N ILE A 189 -24.90 -12.94 16.89
CA ILE A 189 -25.44 -11.58 16.70
C ILE A 189 -26.70 -11.57 15.79
N GLY A 190 -27.09 -12.71 15.21
CA GLY A 190 -28.39 -12.87 14.55
C GLY A 190 -28.50 -12.21 13.16
N LEU A 191 -27.39 -12.01 12.46
CA LEU A 191 -27.42 -11.59 11.04
C LEU A 191 -27.76 -12.82 10.15
N PRO A 192 -28.87 -12.79 9.38
CA PRO A 192 -29.23 -13.92 8.52
C PRO A 192 -28.35 -13.97 7.28
N ILE A 193 -27.72 -15.13 7.05
CA ILE A 193 -26.99 -15.44 5.81
C ILE A 193 -28.03 -15.85 4.75
N GLN A 194 -28.31 -14.99 3.78
CA GLN A 194 -28.85 -15.45 2.50
C GLN A 194 -27.70 -15.92 1.62
N THR A 195 -27.61 -17.24 1.44
CA THR A 195 -26.73 -17.85 0.44
C THR A 195 -27.40 -17.74 -0.92
N ILE A 196 -26.90 -16.86 -1.77
CA ILE A 196 -27.17 -16.90 -3.21
C ILE A 196 -26.16 -17.88 -3.83
N PRO A 197 -26.59 -18.89 -4.60
CA PRO A 197 -25.70 -19.88 -5.17
C PRO A 197 -24.81 -19.25 -6.25
N THR A 198 -23.49 -19.34 -6.04
CA THR A 198 -22.43 -18.85 -6.93
C THR A 198 -22.04 -19.93 -7.93
N THR A 199 -22.03 -19.60 -9.21
CA THR A 199 -21.42 -20.43 -10.27
C THR A 199 -19.93 -20.10 -10.41
N SER A 200 -19.10 -21.15 -10.28
CA SER A 200 -17.70 -21.31 -10.72
C SER A 200 -16.61 -20.34 -10.23
N ASN A 201 -16.09 -20.64 -9.02
CA ASN A 201 -14.70 -20.57 -8.53
C ASN A 201 -13.66 -19.68 -9.26
N THR A 202 -13.56 -18.44 -8.79
CA THR A 202 -12.43 -17.99 -7.95
C THR A 202 -13.07 -17.23 -6.79
N GLU A 203 -12.86 -17.65 -5.53
CA GLU A 203 -13.53 -17.04 -4.39
C GLU A 203 -12.93 -15.65 -4.10
N ILE A 204 -13.41 -14.63 -4.82
CA ILE A 204 -13.01 -13.23 -4.60
C ILE A 204 -13.45 -12.84 -3.19
N SER A 205 -12.48 -12.51 -2.35
CA SER A 205 -12.74 -12.11 -0.97
C SER A 205 -11.93 -10.87 -0.62
N PHE A 206 -12.60 -9.92 0.02
CA PHE A 206 -12.02 -8.71 0.57
C PHE A 206 -12.17 -8.64 2.09
N LYS A 207 -12.32 -9.77 2.80
CA LYS A 207 -12.52 -9.75 4.27
C LYS A 207 -11.26 -9.36 5.02
N THR A 208 -10.09 -9.69 4.47
CA THR A 208 -8.78 -9.33 5.02
C THR A 208 -7.91 -8.69 3.93
N LEU A 209 -6.92 -7.91 4.34
CA LEU A 209 -5.97 -7.32 3.39
C LEU A 209 -5.25 -8.41 2.56
N SER A 210 -4.84 -9.52 3.17
CA SER A 210 -4.16 -10.61 2.46
C SER A 210 -5.05 -11.28 1.42
N GLU A 211 -6.33 -11.48 1.74
CA GLU A 211 -7.31 -12.04 0.80
C GLU A 211 -7.56 -11.07 -0.36
N ALA A 212 -7.68 -9.78 -0.10
CA ALA A 212 -7.87 -8.80 -1.16
C ALA A 212 -6.66 -8.71 -2.08
N GLN A 213 -5.44 -8.75 -1.52
CA GLN A 213 -4.21 -8.78 -2.31
C GLN A 213 -4.13 -10.03 -3.19
N THR A 214 -4.54 -11.20 -2.67
CA THR A 214 -4.56 -12.46 -3.43
C THR A 214 -5.64 -12.45 -4.50
N SER A 215 -6.83 -11.96 -4.17
CA SER A 215 -7.97 -11.85 -5.09
C SER A 215 -7.63 -10.93 -6.25
N VAL A 216 -7.15 -9.70 -5.97
CA VAL A 216 -6.77 -8.74 -7.01
C VAL A 216 -5.64 -9.27 -7.89
N LYS A 217 -4.60 -9.90 -7.32
CA LYS A 217 -3.54 -10.53 -8.12
C LYS A 217 -4.09 -11.61 -9.05
N THR A 218 -4.97 -12.48 -8.55
CA THR A 218 -5.61 -13.52 -9.37
C THR A 218 -6.46 -12.92 -10.48
N LEU A 219 -7.18 -11.82 -10.21
CA LEU A 219 -7.98 -11.12 -11.20
C LEU A 219 -7.11 -10.50 -12.29
N LEU A 220 -5.96 -9.93 -11.95
CA LEU A 220 -5.05 -9.36 -12.96
C LEU A 220 -4.52 -10.40 -13.95
N ASP A 221 -4.40 -11.66 -13.54
CA ASP A 221 -3.99 -12.78 -14.40
C ASP A 221 -5.18 -13.45 -15.12
N SER A 222 -6.42 -13.12 -14.74
CA SER A 222 -7.64 -13.72 -15.28
C SER A 222 -8.10 -13.01 -16.55
N ARG A 223 -8.50 -13.80 -17.57
CA ARG A 223 -9.14 -13.27 -18.79
C ARG A 223 -10.45 -12.53 -18.50
N PHE A 224 -11.13 -12.87 -17.41
CA PHE A 224 -12.38 -12.24 -16.97
C PHE A 224 -12.17 -11.29 -15.79
N GLY A 225 -10.93 -11.02 -15.39
CA GLY A 225 -10.61 -10.31 -14.16
C GLY A 225 -11.23 -8.93 -14.02
N VAL A 226 -11.32 -8.17 -15.12
CA VAL A 226 -11.99 -6.86 -15.15
C VAL A 226 -13.48 -7.01 -14.86
N GLN A 227 -14.16 -7.95 -15.54
CA GLN A 227 -15.59 -8.19 -15.35
C GLN A 227 -15.88 -8.70 -13.92
N ASP A 228 -15.08 -9.65 -13.44
CA ASP A 228 -15.22 -10.21 -12.09
C ASP A 228 -14.96 -9.14 -11.01
N MET A 229 -14.04 -8.19 -11.28
CA MET A 229 -13.79 -7.05 -10.41
C MET A 229 -14.95 -6.03 -10.44
N GLU A 230 -15.53 -5.76 -11.60
CA GLU A 230 -16.73 -4.93 -11.73
C GLU A 230 -17.89 -5.52 -10.91
N ASP A 231 -18.12 -6.83 -11.03
CA ASP A 231 -19.16 -7.53 -10.25
C ASP A 231 -18.88 -7.44 -8.74
N ALA A 232 -17.62 -7.63 -8.33
CA ALA A 232 -17.22 -7.50 -6.93
C ALA A 232 -17.37 -6.05 -6.42
N LYS A 233 -17.02 -5.05 -7.23
CA LYS A 233 -17.26 -3.62 -6.95
C LYS A 233 -18.75 -3.35 -6.72
N GLU A 234 -19.63 -3.81 -7.61
CA GLU A 234 -21.08 -3.63 -7.46
C GLU A 234 -21.61 -4.23 -6.16
N GLN A 235 -21.15 -5.43 -5.80
CA GLN A 235 -21.53 -6.09 -4.55
C GLN A 235 -21.10 -5.29 -3.32
N GLU A 236 -19.88 -4.77 -3.31
CA GLU A 236 -19.38 -3.96 -2.19
C GLU A 236 -20.09 -2.60 -2.07
N ILE A 237 -20.35 -1.93 -3.20
CA ILE A 237 -21.16 -0.70 -3.21
C ILE A 237 -22.56 -0.99 -2.67
N ALA A 238 -23.21 -2.06 -3.12
CA ALA A 238 -24.55 -2.43 -2.66
C ALA A 238 -24.57 -2.74 -1.16
N LYS A 239 -23.55 -3.42 -0.63
CA LYS A 239 -23.40 -3.67 0.82
C LYS A 239 -23.32 -2.35 1.60
N ILE A 240 -22.42 -1.45 1.22
CA ILE A 240 -22.26 -0.15 1.91
C ILE A 240 -23.55 0.67 1.82
N GLN A 241 -24.20 0.70 0.65
CA GLN A 241 -25.48 1.40 0.47
C GLN A 241 -26.59 0.80 1.33
N SER A 242 -26.65 -0.51 1.48
CA SER A 242 -27.62 -1.19 2.35
C SER A 242 -27.47 -0.78 3.81
N VAL A 243 -26.21 -0.65 4.28
CA VAL A 243 -25.88 -0.15 5.62
C VAL A 243 -26.27 1.32 5.77
N LEU A 244 -25.99 2.15 4.77
CA LEU A 244 -26.37 3.57 4.77
C LEU A 244 -27.88 3.81 4.86
N THR A 245 -28.67 2.84 4.39
CA THR A 245 -30.14 2.87 4.45
C THR A 245 -30.73 1.98 5.54
N SER A 246 -29.92 1.42 6.43
CA SER A 246 -30.41 0.51 7.47
C SER A 246 -31.28 1.24 8.50
N PRO A 247 -32.29 0.59 9.10
CA PRO A 247 -33.12 1.21 10.14
C PRO A 247 -32.31 1.70 11.34
N GLU A 248 -31.26 0.97 11.72
CA GLU A 248 -30.38 1.32 12.84
C GLU A 248 -29.62 2.62 12.56
N LEU A 249 -29.04 2.77 11.37
CA LEU A 249 -28.30 3.96 11.01
C LEU A 249 -29.25 5.15 10.73
N ALA A 250 -30.44 4.88 10.18
CA ALA A 250 -31.49 5.90 10.02
C ALA A 250 -31.91 6.52 11.36
N GLU A 251 -32.02 5.70 12.42
CA GLU A 251 -32.29 6.18 13.77
C GLU A 251 -31.12 7.00 14.35
N LEU A 252 -29.86 6.64 14.05
CA LEU A 252 -28.72 7.46 14.46
C LEU A 252 -28.66 8.81 13.70
N PHE A 253 -29.00 8.82 12.41
CA PHE A 253 -29.06 10.04 11.60
C PHE A 253 -30.22 10.98 11.97
N SER A 254 -31.28 10.47 12.60
CA SER A 254 -32.40 11.27 13.07
C SER A 254 -32.05 12.08 14.34
N ARG A 255 -31.03 11.64 15.09
CA ARG A 255 -30.55 12.28 16.32
C ARG A 255 -29.65 13.47 16.02
N GLN A 256 -29.48 14.35 17.03
CA GLN A 256 -28.51 15.43 16.95
C GLN A 256 -27.07 14.86 17.02
N PRO A 257 -26.11 15.44 16.26
CA PRO A 257 -24.69 15.10 16.38
C PRO A 257 -24.19 15.28 17.81
N SER A 258 -23.56 14.24 18.35
CA SER A 258 -22.95 14.27 19.68
C SER A 258 -21.71 13.38 19.73
N VAL A 259 -20.95 13.50 20.82
CA VAL A 259 -19.80 12.63 21.14
C VAL A 259 -20.17 11.17 21.39
N GLU A 260 -21.46 10.84 21.39
CA GLU A 260 -21.98 9.47 21.49
C GLU A 260 -22.45 8.94 20.14
N THR A 261 -23.10 9.78 19.32
CA THR A 261 -23.68 9.35 18.04
C THR A 261 -22.67 9.33 16.91
N ILE A 262 -21.78 10.33 16.83
CA ILE A 262 -20.82 10.45 15.73
C ILE A 262 -19.77 9.32 15.73
N PRO A 263 -19.15 8.94 16.86
CA PRO A 263 -18.22 7.82 16.87
C PRO A 263 -18.88 6.50 16.46
N ALA A 264 -20.12 6.26 16.90
CA ALA A 264 -20.88 5.06 16.54
C ALA A 264 -21.16 5.00 15.03
N ILE A 265 -21.58 6.13 14.43
CA ILE A 265 -21.79 6.23 12.98
C ILE A 265 -20.47 5.98 12.24
N ALA A 266 -19.38 6.64 12.64
CA ALA A 266 -18.07 6.47 12.02
C ALA A 266 -17.62 5.00 12.03
N GLN A 267 -17.71 4.33 13.17
CA GLN A 267 -17.36 2.92 13.32
C GLN A 267 -18.20 1.99 12.43
N ILE A 268 -19.52 2.21 12.32
CA ILE A 268 -20.39 1.42 11.44
C ILE A 268 -19.97 1.59 9.97
N LEU A 269 -19.74 2.84 9.55
CA LEU A 269 -19.34 3.16 8.17
C LEU A 269 -17.96 2.59 7.86
N GLU A 270 -17.00 2.68 8.78
CA GLU A 270 -15.67 2.10 8.64
C GLU A 270 -15.69 0.58 8.54
N ALA A 271 -16.48 -0.08 9.39
CA ALA A 271 -16.64 -1.53 9.33
C ALA A 271 -17.23 -1.97 7.99
N ALA A 272 -18.26 -1.28 7.50
CA ALA A 272 -18.87 -1.55 6.20
C ALA A 272 -17.92 -1.26 5.03
N THR A 273 -17.05 -0.25 5.15
CA THR A 273 -16.13 0.18 4.08
C THR A 273 -14.81 -0.62 4.08
N THR A 274 -14.46 -1.27 5.18
CA THR A 274 -13.18 -1.99 5.36
C THR A 274 -12.86 -2.97 4.22
N PRO A 275 -13.80 -3.79 3.71
CA PRO A 275 -13.49 -4.66 2.58
C PRO A 275 -13.15 -3.90 1.30
N SER A 276 -13.88 -2.82 0.99
CA SER A 276 -13.57 -1.92 -0.12
C SER A 276 -12.21 -1.23 0.05
N MET A 277 -11.81 -0.91 1.29
CA MET A 277 -10.45 -0.41 1.57
C MET A 277 -9.39 -1.44 1.15
N TYR A 278 -9.55 -2.70 1.54
CA TYR A 278 -8.60 -3.74 1.20
C TYR A 278 -8.50 -3.98 -0.31
N ALA A 279 -9.64 -3.96 -1.01
CA ALA A 279 -9.69 -4.07 -2.47
C ALA A 279 -8.94 -2.92 -3.14
N LEU A 280 -9.27 -1.66 -2.81
CA LEU A 280 -8.64 -0.49 -3.43
C LEU A 280 -7.17 -0.32 -3.06
N ALA A 281 -6.76 -0.72 -1.85
CA ALA A 281 -5.35 -0.77 -1.48
C ALA A 281 -4.58 -1.78 -2.34
N ALA A 282 -5.18 -2.95 -2.60
CA ALA A 282 -4.59 -3.97 -3.46
C ALA A 282 -4.54 -3.52 -4.94
N ILE A 283 -5.61 -2.90 -5.46
CA ILE A 283 -5.64 -2.34 -6.82
C ILE A 283 -4.57 -1.26 -6.97
N GLY A 284 -4.56 -0.26 -6.10
CA GLY A 284 -3.57 0.82 -6.12
C GLY A 284 -2.13 0.33 -6.01
N ARG A 285 -1.90 -0.85 -5.42
CA ARG A 285 -0.59 -1.48 -5.35
C ARG A 285 -0.25 -2.31 -6.60
N TYR A 286 -1.16 -3.14 -7.08
CA TYR A 286 -0.85 -4.21 -8.05
C TYR A 286 -1.39 -3.98 -9.46
N ALA A 287 -2.56 -3.36 -9.62
CA ALA A 287 -3.20 -3.21 -10.93
C ALA A 287 -2.44 -2.28 -11.89
N ASP A 288 -2.54 -2.54 -13.18
CA ASP A 288 -1.92 -1.72 -14.21
C ASP A 288 -2.61 -0.35 -14.30
N GLU A 289 -1.87 0.72 -14.03
CA GLU A 289 -2.38 2.09 -14.04
C GLU A 289 -2.53 2.67 -15.46
N THR A 290 -2.17 1.89 -16.48
CA THR A 290 -2.35 2.25 -17.89
C THR A 290 -3.60 1.62 -18.50
N SER A 291 -4.24 0.68 -17.79
CA SER A 291 -5.52 0.10 -18.20
C SER A 291 -6.68 1.05 -17.88
N PRO A 292 -7.41 1.54 -18.90
CA PRO A 292 -8.59 2.37 -18.68
C PRO A 292 -9.64 1.67 -17.83
N GLU A 293 -9.80 0.36 -17.98
CA GLU A 293 -10.81 -0.42 -17.24
C GLU A 293 -10.55 -0.40 -15.73
N TRP A 294 -9.30 -0.55 -15.30
CA TRP A 294 -8.95 -0.46 -13.88
C TRP A 294 -9.05 0.97 -13.34
N LEU A 295 -8.76 1.98 -14.15
CA LEU A 295 -8.96 3.38 -13.79
C LEU A 295 -10.46 3.68 -13.59
N ASP A 296 -11.30 3.24 -14.53
CA ASP A 296 -12.75 3.40 -14.50
C ASP A 296 -13.36 2.69 -13.29
N ILE A 297 -12.94 1.46 -12.98
CA ILE A 297 -13.40 0.71 -11.80
C ILE A 297 -13.18 1.51 -10.52
N VAL A 298 -11.97 2.05 -10.31
CA VAL A 298 -11.68 2.79 -9.07
C VAL A 298 -12.33 4.16 -9.03
N GLY A 299 -12.42 4.82 -10.19
CA GLY A 299 -13.11 6.10 -10.36
C GLY A 299 -14.59 5.98 -9.99
N ASP A 300 -15.31 5.06 -10.65
CA ASP A 300 -16.74 4.80 -10.40
C ASP A 300 -17.02 4.37 -8.96
N TRP A 301 -16.15 3.51 -8.39
CA TRP A 301 -16.33 3.02 -7.03
C TRP A 301 -16.30 4.16 -6.00
N ILE A 302 -15.31 5.05 -6.12
CA ILE A 302 -15.20 6.20 -5.21
C ILE A 302 -16.29 7.21 -5.54
N GLU A 303 -16.56 7.52 -6.81
CA GLU A 303 -17.59 8.47 -7.25
C GLU A 303 -18.97 8.14 -6.66
N ARG A 304 -19.40 6.87 -6.76
CA ARG A 304 -20.73 6.44 -6.29
C ARG A 304 -20.88 6.47 -4.78
N LEU A 305 -19.78 6.33 -4.05
CA LEU A 305 -19.75 6.45 -2.58
C LEU A 305 -19.48 7.90 -2.11
N SER A 306 -19.07 8.78 -3.03
CA SER A 306 -18.89 10.22 -2.81
C SER A 306 -20.10 11.05 -3.23
N THR A 307 -21.01 10.50 -4.03
CA THR A 307 -22.19 11.23 -4.53
C THR A 307 -23.22 11.41 -3.43
N ARG A 308 -23.39 12.67 -3.02
CA ARG A 308 -24.33 13.05 -1.96
C ARG A 308 -25.78 12.99 -2.44
N LYS A 309 -26.60 12.22 -1.73
CA LYS A 309 -28.07 12.22 -1.85
C LYS A 309 -28.65 13.21 -0.84
N ILE A 310 -29.57 14.07 -1.28
CA ILE A 310 -30.19 15.11 -0.45
C ILE A 310 -31.46 14.54 0.16
N GLU A 311 -31.37 14.01 1.38
CA GLU A 311 -32.50 13.38 2.08
C GLU A 311 -32.41 13.58 3.60
N GLY A 312 -33.53 13.81 4.29
CA GLY A 312 -33.53 13.91 5.75
C GLY A 312 -32.65 15.05 6.30
N SER A 313 -31.88 14.76 7.35
CA SER A 313 -31.04 15.73 8.04
C SER A 313 -29.86 16.20 7.18
N GLU A 314 -29.62 17.51 7.14
CA GLU A 314 -28.56 18.12 6.33
C GLU A 314 -27.17 17.55 6.65
N TRP A 315 -26.79 17.49 7.93
CA TRP A 315 -25.49 16.98 8.36
C TRP A 315 -25.28 15.50 8.00
N ALA A 316 -26.35 14.70 8.03
CA ALA A 316 -26.30 13.29 7.72
C ALA A 316 -25.97 13.07 6.24
N ASN A 317 -26.43 13.95 5.35
CA ASN A 317 -26.10 13.87 3.92
C ASN A 317 -24.61 14.03 3.65
N TYR A 318 -23.88 14.77 4.50
CA TYR A 318 -22.44 14.91 4.40
C TYR A 318 -21.69 13.68 4.93
N ILE A 319 -22.01 13.21 6.14
CA ILE A 319 -21.27 12.06 6.71
C ILE A 319 -21.54 10.76 5.95
N LYS A 320 -22.67 10.65 5.23
CA LYS A 320 -22.96 9.51 4.34
C LYS A 320 -21.94 9.34 3.21
N THR A 321 -21.16 10.36 2.87
CA THR A 321 -20.06 10.27 1.88
C THR A 321 -18.71 9.89 2.50
N TYR A 322 -18.66 9.64 3.82
CA TYR A 322 -17.47 9.19 4.53
C TYR A 322 -16.83 7.92 3.95
N PRO A 323 -17.58 6.90 3.48
CA PRO A 323 -17.01 5.78 2.75
C PRO A 323 -16.13 6.24 1.57
N GLY A 324 -16.62 7.17 0.74
CA GLY A 324 -15.84 7.73 -0.38
C GLY A 324 -14.55 8.41 0.07
N LEU A 325 -14.57 9.16 1.18
CA LEU A 325 -13.37 9.77 1.77
C LEU A 325 -12.33 8.73 2.22
N ILE A 326 -12.75 7.68 2.91
CA ILE A 326 -11.87 6.58 3.33
C ILE A 326 -11.24 5.91 2.10
N LEU A 327 -12.02 5.66 1.05
CA LEU A 327 -11.54 5.02 -0.16
C LEU A 327 -10.57 5.91 -0.95
N LEU A 328 -10.80 7.23 -1.01
CA LEU A 328 -9.86 8.20 -1.57
C LEU A 328 -8.50 8.13 -0.86
N TYR A 329 -8.47 8.17 0.47
CA TYR A 329 -7.22 8.05 1.23
C TYR A 329 -6.56 6.69 1.04
N THR A 330 -7.36 5.63 1.01
CA THR A 330 -6.86 4.26 0.87
C THR A 330 -6.19 4.02 -0.48
N LEU A 331 -6.89 4.31 -1.57
CA LEU A 331 -6.34 4.19 -2.92
C LEU A 331 -5.18 5.18 -3.09
N GLY A 332 -5.36 6.41 -2.64
CA GLY A 332 -4.40 7.48 -2.87
C GLY A 332 -3.05 7.22 -2.24
N ILE A 333 -3.01 6.82 -0.96
CA ILE A 333 -1.76 6.46 -0.28
C ILE A 333 -1.14 5.20 -0.92
N SER A 334 -1.96 4.19 -1.24
CA SER A 334 -1.45 2.92 -1.81
C SER A 334 -0.84 3.11 -3.20
N ALA A 335 -1.52 3.85 -4.07
CA ALA A 335 -1.08 4.18 -5.43
C ALA A 335 0.15 5.09 -5.41
N LEU A 336 0.14 6.14 -4.58
CA LEU A 336 1.27 7.05 -4.43
C LEU A 336 2.54 6.31 -4.00
N ARG A 337 2.43 5.40 -3.03
CA ARG A 337 3.55 4.57 -2.55
C ARG A 337 4.07 3.62 -3.62
N ALA A 338 3.18 3.05 -4.44
CA ALA A 338 3.54 2.21 -5.58
C ALA A 338 4.15 3.02 -6.75
N GLY A 339 4.04 4.35 -6.71
CA GLY A 339 4.44 5.23 -7.81
C GLY A 339 3.45 5.23 -8.98
N LYS A 340 2.22 4.78 -8.74
CA LYS A 340 1.15 4.65 -9.72
C LYS A 340 0.28 5.92 -9.75
N ILE A 341 0.79 6.96 -10.39
CA ILE A 341 0.21 8.30 -10.35
C ILE A 341 -1.05 8.44 -11.23
N ASN A 342 -1.28 7.59 -12.23
CA ASN A 342 -2.47 7.66 -13.06
C ASN A 342 -3.75 7.32 -12.29
N PHE A 343 -3.70 6.38 -11.33
CA PHE A 343 -4.84 6.15 -10.42
C PHE A 343 -5.20 7.42 -9.61
N LEU A 344 -4.19 8.20 -9.20
CA LEU A 344 -4.43 9.48 -8.56
C LEU A 344 -5.02 10.50 -9.53
N LYS A 345 -4.47 10.60 -10.75
CA LYS A 345 -4.97 11.50 -11.80
C LYS A 345 -6.43 11.24 -12.10
N GLU A 346 -6.83 9.97 -12.19
CA GLU A 346 -8.21 9.57 -12.42
C GLU A 346 -9.11 10.14 -11.33
N VAL A 347 -8.87 9.76 -10.08
CA VAL A 347 -9.76 10.10 -8.97
C VAL A 347 -9.82 11.60 -8.66
N ILE A 348 -8.72 12.34 -8.81
CA ILE A 348 -8.74 13.79 -8.62
C ILE A 348 -9.40 14.55 -9.78
N SER A 349 -9.51 13.91 -10.96
CA SER A 349 -10.19 14.47 -12.13
C SER A 349 -11.67 14.09 -12.18
N CYS A 350 -12.08 13.02 -11.49
CA CYS A 350 -13.47 12.63 -11.35
C CYS A 350 -14.33 13.80 -10.87
N GLN A 351 -15.54 13.90 -11.42
CA GLN A 351 -16.51 14.91 -11.05
C GLN A 351 -17.78 14.24 -10.56
N VAL A 352 -18.32 14.72 -9.44
CA VAL A 352 -19.61 14.29 -8.92
C VAL A 352 -20.64 15.40 -9.09
N TYR A 353 -21.87 15.00 -9.39
CA TYR A 353 -22.97 15.95 -9.46
C TYR A 353 -23.42 16.39 -8.06
N SER A 354 -23.40 17.69 -7.79
CA SER A 354 -23.98 18.25 -6.57
C SER A 354 -25.40 18.75 -6.84
N GLY A 355 -26.39 18.06 -6.27
CA GLY A 355 -27.79 18.50 -6.34
C GLY A 355 -28.04 19.88 -5.72
N GLU A 356 -27.25 20.28 -4.72
CA GLU A 356 -27.36 21.58 -4.03
C GLU A 356 -26.99 22.74 -4.95
N TYR A 357 -25.88 22.60 -5.69
CA TYR A 357 -25.38 23.64 -6.61
C TYR A 357 -25.87 23.47 -8.04
N ARG A 358 -26.56 22.35 -8.34
CA ARG A 358 -27.00 21.94 -9.68
C ARG A 358 -25.86 21.98 -10.70
N SER A 359 -24.67 21.55 -10.26
CA SER A 359 -23.45 21.57 -11.05
C SER A 359 -22.54 20.41 -10.68
N TYR A 360 -21.67 20.04 -11.61
CA TYR A 360 -20.58 19.10 -11.35
C TYR A 360 -19.48 19.79 -10.57
N ARG A 361 -18.93 19.07 -9.57
CA ARG A 361 -17.78 19.50 -8.78
C ARG A 361 -16.74 18.39 -8.79
N PHE A 362 -15.48 18.75 -8.62
CA PHE A 362 -14.43 17.75 -8.45
C PHE A 362 -14.72 16.87 -7.23
N LEU A 363 -14.47 15.58 -7.37
CA LEU A 363 -14.74 14.58 -6.35
C LEU A 363 -14.03 14.92 -5.04
N ILE A 364 -12.77 15.35 -5.11
CA ILE A 364 -11.98 15.74 -3.92
C ILE A 364 -12.55 16.95 -3.17
N ASP A 365 -13.37 17.77 -3.83
CA ASP A 365 -14.09 18.86 -3.16
C ASP A 365 -15.37 18.38 -2.49
N ALA A 366 -16.05 17.40 -3.09
CA ALA A 366 -17.30 16.85 -2.57
C ALA A 366 -17.08 15.97 -1.33
N ILE A 367 -15.91 15.34 -1.23
CA ILE A 367 -15.48 14.56 -0.06
C ILE A 367 -14.30 15.19 0.68
N ASP A 368 -14.13 16.51 0.60
CA ASP A 368 -13.19 17.24 1.47
C ASP A 368 -13.52 16.93 2.96
N PRO A 369 -12.53 16.64 3.82
CA PRO A 369 -12.77 16.26 5.22
C PRO A 369 -13.67 17.22 6.01
N ARG A 370 -13.62 18.53 5.73
CA ARG A 370 -14.49 19.53 6.39
C ARG A 370 -15.93 19.49 5.87
N TYR A 371 -16.10 19.04 4.63
CA TYR A 371 -17.40 18.82 4.04
C TYR A 371 -18.00 17.53 4.57
N VAL A 372 -17.28 16.40 4.55
CA VAL A 372 -17.77 15.11 5.06
C VAL A 372 -18.16 15.20 6.54
N PHE A 373 -17.27 15.76 7.35
CA PHE A 373 -17.52 16.00 8.78
C PHE A 373 -17.96 17.44 9.02
N TYR A 374 -19.08 17.80 8.39
CA TYR A 374 -19.63 19.15 8.33
C TYR A 374 -19.70 19.86 9.70
N HIS A 375 -19.33 21.15 9.72
CA HIS A 375 -19.23 21.97 10.93
C HIS A 375 -18.33 21.37 12.03
N ASN A 376 -18.85 21.20 13.24
CA ASN A 376 -18.11 20.74 14.41
C ASN A 376 -18.12 19.21 14.56
N ILE A 377 -18.70 18.47 13.61
CA ILE A 377 -18.81 17.01 13.67
C ILE A 377 -17.43 16.37 13.70
N SER A 378 -16.45 16.94 12.99
CA SER A 378 -15.06 16.47 13.02
C SER A 378 -14.49 16.36 14.44
N ARG A 379 -14.90 17.26 15.35
CA ARG A 379 -14.46 17.27 16.75
C ARG A 379 -15.16 16.22 17.63
N MET A 380 -16.20 15.58 17.11
CA MET A 380 -17.01 14.59 17.81
C MET A 380 -16.70 13.15 17.37
N ILE A 381 -15.78 12.97 16.40
CA ILE A 381 -15.41 11.64 15.87
C ILE A 381 -14.86 10.73 16.96
N GLU A 382 -14.08 11.30 17.88
CA GLU A 382 -13.59 10.61 19.07
C GLU A 382 -13.71 11.53 20.29
N PRO A 383 -14.00 10.96 21.49
CA PRO A 383 -13.95 11.73 22.73
C PRO A 383 -12.56 12.38 22.93
N GLY A 384 -12.54 13.70 23.21
CA GLY A 384 -11.30 14.45 23.40
C GLY A 384 -10.78 15.16 22.14
N PHE A 385 -11.48 15.05 21.01
CA PHE A 385 -11.08 15.70 19.75
C PHE A 385 -11.46 17.18 19.65
N GLU A 386 -12.08 17.76 20.68
CA GLU A 386 -12.55 19.15 20.69
C GLU A 386 -11.43 20.18 20.58
N ARG A 387 -10.20 19.78 20.98
CA ARG A 387 -9.00 20.62 20.99
C ARG A 387 -7.95 20.17 19.99
N ARG A 388 -8.22 19.15 19.18
CA ARG A 388 -7.26 18.63 18.20
C ARG A 388 -7.18 19.56 17.00
N PHE A 389 -5.97 19.66 16.44
CA PHE A 389 -5.69 20.52 15.30
C PHE A 389 -6.36 19.98 14.04
N SER A 390 -6.19 18.71 13.71
CA SER A 390 -6.84 18.10 12.54
C SER A 390 -7.59 16.84 12.97
N PRO A 391 -8.80 16.96 13.56
CA PRO A 391 -9.54 15.82 14.11
C PRO A 391 -9.77 14.68 13.09
N VAL A 392 -10.08 15.02 11.83
CA VAL A 392 -10.28 14.00 10.79
C VAL A 392 -8.98 13.28 10.45
N SER A 393 -7.87 14.01 10.24
CA SER A 393 -6.56 13.40 10.02
C SER A 393 -6.10 12.55 11.21
N ASP A 394 -6.35 13.02 12.44
CA ASP A 394 -6.02 12.31 13.68
C ASP A 394 -6.79 11.00 13.85
N HIS A 395 -7.95 10.90 13.22
CA HIS A 395 -8.77 9.68 13.19
C HIS A 395 -8.38 8.76 12.03
N LEU A 396 -8.22 9.31 10.83
CA LEU A 396 -7.88 8.55 9.62
C LEU A 396 -6.47 7.95 9.68
N ASP A 397 -5.48 8.67 10.23
CA ASP A 397 -4.09 8.20 10.38
C ASP A 397 -4.02 6.81 11.04
N PRO A 398 -4.48 6.63 12.31
CA PRO A 398 -4.43 5.33 12.98
C PRO A 398 -5.36 4.29 12.35
N LEU A 399 -6.52 4.69 11.80
CA LEU A 399 -7.43 3.78 11.10
C LEU A 399 -6.73 3.13 9.90
N LEU A 400 -6.22 3.93 8.96
CA LEU A 400 -5.54 3.40 7.77
C LEU A 400 -4.23 2.68 8.14
N LYS A 401 -3.48 3.18 9.13
CA LYS A 401 -2.26 2.52 9.61
C LYS A 401 -2.55 1.10 10.11
N SER A 402 -3.56 0.95 10.96
CA SER A 402 -3.89 -0.33 11.57
C SER A 402 -4.45 -1.34 10.56
N LYS A 403 -5.24 -0.88 9.60
CA LYS A 403 -5.89 -1.75 8.60
C LYS A 403 -4.95 -2.14 7.46
N LEU A 404 -4.14 -1.21 6.96
CA LEU A 404 -3.39 -1.38 5.72
C LEU A 404 -1.88 -1.55 5.92
N TYR A 405 -1.33 -0.98 6.99
CA TYR A 405 0.11 -0.85 7.19
C TYR A 405 0.55 -1.29 8.59
N ALA A 406 -0.16 -2.23 9.23
CA ALA A 406 0.05 -2.60 10.64
C ALA A 406 1.52 -2.93 10.97
N LYS A 407 2.22 -3.62 10.07
CA LYS A 407 3.62 -4.06 10.23
C LYS A 407 4.67 -2.98 9.91
N GLU A 408 4.28 -1.82 9.39
CA GLU A 408 5.20 -0.74 9.01
C GLU A 408 5.54 0.16 10.20
N GLU A 409 6.73 0.76 10.19
CA GLU A 409 7.08 1.80 11.14
C GLU A 409 6.16 3.02 10.99
N GLU A 410 5.76 3.61 12.11
CA GLU A 410 4.84 4.74 12.15
C GLU A 410 5.36 5.96 11.40
N ALA A 411 6.64 6.29 11.55
CA ALA A 411 7.28 7.40 10.86
C ALA A 411 7.21 7.24 9.33
N ARG A 412 7.54 6.03 8.84
CA ARG A 412 7.55 5.74 7.40
C ARG A 412 6.15 5.80 6.80
N TYR A 413 5.14 5.33 7.51
CA TYR A 413 3.75 5.45 7.05
C TYR A 413 3.29 6.91 7.01
N ARG A 414 3.55 7.67 8.08
CA ARG A 414 3.11 9.07 8.20
C ARG A 414 3.69 9.98 7.13
N ASP A 415 4.93 9.74 6.70
CA ASP A 415 5.52 10.45 5.56
C ASP A 415 4.60 10.44 4.33
N TRP A 416 3.98 9.30 4.02
CA TRP A 416 3.08 9.18 2.87
C TRP A 416 1.67 9.68 3.15
N PHE A 417 1.17 9.51 4.37
CA PHE A 417 -0.14 10.03 4.78
C PHE A 417 -0.16 11.56 4.65
N ASP A 418 0.78 12.23 5.30
CA ASP A 418 0.88 13.70 5.30
C ASP A 418 1.18 14.23 3.90
N PHE A 419 2.05 13.54 3.14
CA PHE A 419 2.34 13.95 1.77
C PHE A 419 1.12 13.80 0.86
N PHE A 420 0.30 12.76 1.02
CA PHE A 420 -0.95 12.61 0.30
C PHE A 420 -1.96 13.72 0.66
N GLU A 421 -2.11 14.06 1.95
CA GLU A 421 -2.94 15.21 2.36
C GLU A 421 -2.46 16.53 1.75
N PHE A 422 -1.13 16.74 1.70
CA PHE A 422 -0.55 17.88 1.01
C PHE A 422 -0.92 17.89 -0.48
N LEU A 423 -0.82 16.75 -1.18
CA LEU A 423 -1.19 16.68 -2.60
C LEU A 423 -2.67 17.00 -2.84
N LEU A 424 -3.58 16.52 -2.01
CA LEU A 424 -5.00 16.87 -2.09
C LEU A 424 -5.23 18.37 -1.85
N SER A 425 -4.61 18.91 -0.80
CA SER A 425 -4.65 20.32 -0.47
C SER A 425 -4.17 21.18 -1.65
N PHE A 426 -3.01 20.83 -2.19
CA PHE A 426 -2.37 21.53 -3.31
C PHE A 426 -3.19 21.41 -4.60
N LYS A 427 -3.75 20.23 -4.90
CA LYS A 427 -4.59 20.02 -6.08
C LYS A 427 -5.86 20.82 -6.03
N SER A 428 -6.49 20.93 -4.86
CA SER A 428 -7.71 21.73 -4.72
C SER A 428 -7.48 23.21 -5.02
N VAL A 429 -6.28 23.75 -4.72
CA VAL A 429 -5.91 25.12 -5.10
C VAL A 429 -5.72 25.26 -6.62
N GLU A 430 -5.11 24.28 -7.28
CA GLU A 430 -5.03 24.26 -8.76
C GLU A 430 -6.43 24.27 -9.39
N GLN A 431 -7.36 23.50 -8.82
CA GLN A 431 -8.75 23.39 -9.26
C GLN A 431 -9.65 24.58 -8.83
N SER A 432 -9.04 25.70 -8.43
CA SER A 432 -9.70 26.98 -8.08
C SER A 432 -10.39 27.05 -6.72
N LYS A 433 -9.95 26.26 -5.73
CA LYS A 433 -10.40 26.39 -4.34
C LYS A 433 -9.59 27.44 -3.59
N GLU A 434 -10.24 28.48 -3.10
CA GLU A 434 -9.59 29.54 -2.31
C GLU A 434 -9.22 29.12 -0.88
N TYR A 435 -9.88 28.07 -0.36
CA TYR A 435 -9.70 27.57 1.00
C TYR A 435 -9.54 26.05 1.00
N PRO A 436 -8.34 25.51 0.72
CA PRO A 436 -8.10 24.07 0.71
C PRO A 436 -8.19 23.48 2.12
N TYR A 437 -8.33 22.16 2.22
CA TYR A 437 -8.20 21.47 3.50
C TYR A 437 -6.72 21.41 3.90
N PHE A 438 -6.43 21.86 5.11
CA PHE A 438 -5.11 21.78 5.71
C PHE A 438 -5.14 20.69 6.79
N GLY A 439 -4.61 19.52 6.43
CA GLY A 439 -4.59 18.35 7.31
C GLY A 439 -3.45 18.37 8.32
N SER A 440 -3.08 17.18 8.77
CA SER A 440 -2.05 16.95 9.79
C SER A 440 -0.65 17.40 9.38
N PHE A 441 -0.35 17.34 8.07
CA PHE A 441 0.93 17.77 7.50
C PHE A 441 1.31 19.22 7.82
N THR A 442 0.38 20.05 8.27
CA THR A 442 0.65 21.46 8.62
C THR A 442 1.42 21.58 9.93
N TRP A 443 1.03 20.83 10.96
CA TRP A 443 1.57 20.91 12.32
C TRP A 443 2.48 19.75 12.69
N ARG A 444 2.42 18.63 11.96
CA ARG A 444 3.30 17.47 12.13
C ARG A 444 4.65 17.78 11.49
N TRP A 445 5.69 17.94 12.31
CA TRP A 445 7.00 18.43 11.86
C TRP A 445 7.91 17.28 11.39
N GLU A 446 7.61 16.05 11.80
CA GLU A 446 8.35 14.84 11.55
C GLU A 446 8.39 14.48 10.06
N THR A 447 7.33 14.78 9.31
CA THR A 447 7.15 14.44 7.88
C THR A 447 7.70 15.52 6.93
N LYS A 448 8.13 16.67 7.46
CA LYS A 448 8.52 17.85 6.66
C LYS A 448 9.72 17.58 5.76
N LYS A 449 10.72 16.86 6.26
CA LYS A 449 11.91 16.49 5.48
C LYS A 449 11.54 15.66 4.26
N PHE A 450 10.63 14.69 4.43
CA PHE A 450 10.13 13.87 3.34
C PHE A 450 9.34 14.72 2.33
N MET A 451 8.40 15.55 2.79
CA MET A 451 7.64 16.43 1.90
C MET A 451 8.53 17.39 1.11
N PHE A 452 9.54 17.99 1.76
CA PHE A 452 10.48 18.89 1.10
C PHE A 452 11.20 18.16 -0.03
N LYS A 453 11.69 16.95 0.22
CA LYS A 453 12.31 16.12 -0.80
C LYS A 453 11.33 15.88 -1.97
N MET A 454 10.10 15.44 -1.68
CA MET A 454 9.14 15.07 -2.73
C MET A 454 8.70 16.27 -3.60
N ILE A 455 8.49 17.44 -3.00
CA ILE A 455 8.17 18.68 -3.75
C ILE A 455 9.33 19.07 -4.68
N GLN A 456 10.57 18.99 -4.18
CA GLN A 456 11.76 19.35 -4.96
C GLN A 456 12.06 18.32 -6.06
N ASP A 457 11.78 17.04 -5.81
CA ASP A 457 11.86 15.98 -6.82
C ASP A 457 10.82 16.21 -7.93
N ALA A 458 9.60 16.61 -7.57
CA ALA A 458 8.55 17.00 -8.53
C ALA A 458 8.96 18.22 -9.37
N ALA A 459 9.47 19.27 -8.72
CA ALA A 459 9.96 20.48 -9.39
C ALA A 459 11.05 20.22 -10.42
N THR A 460 11.93 19.25 -10.14
CA THR A 460 13.06 18.89 -11.01
C THR A 460 12.74 17.71 -11.93
N ARG A 461 11.54 17.13 -11.81
CA ARG A 461 11.12 15.90 -12.50
C ARG A 461 12.11 14.74 -12.32
N GLN A 462 12.78 14.67 -11.17
CA GLN A 462 13.80 13.67 -10.86
C GLN A 462 13.24 12.54 -9.98
N GLY A 463 13.88 11.37 -10.09
CA GLY A 463 13.55 10.19 -9.29
C GLY A 463 12.26 9.49 -9.71
N ARG A 464 11.92 8.42 -8.99
CA ARG A 464 10.77 7.55 -9.30
C ARG A 464 9.43 8.29 -9.33
N TYR A 465 9.28 9.34 -8.52
CA TYR A 465 7.99 10.00 -8.30
C TYR A 465 7.90 11.39 -8.93
N GLY A 466 9.03 12.05 -9.23
CA GLY A 466 9.05 13.47 -9.58
C GLY A 466 8.31 13.80 -10.86
N SER A 467 8.52 13.05 -11.94
CA SER A 467 7.83 13.26 -13.21
C SER A 467 6.32 13.05 -13.06
N GLY A 468 5.90 11.93 -12.45
CA GLY A 468 4.50 11.60 -12.25
C GLY A 468 3.77 12.66 -11.40
N ILE A 469 4.38 13.12 -10.31
CA ILE A 469 3.81 14.18 -9.47
C ILE A 469 3.75 15.50 -10.25
N SER A 470 4.79 15.88 -10.99
CA SER A 470 4.73 17.08 -11.84
C SER A 470 3.59 17.00 -12.87
N ASP A 471 3.40 15.84 -13.49
CA ASP A 471 2.33 15.61 -14.47
C ASP A 471 0.93 15.58 -13.82
N LEU A 472 0.82 15.22 -12.53
CA LEU A 472 -0.43 15.30 -11.75
C LEU A 472 -0.99 16.73 -11.71
N PHE A 473 -0.11 17.72 -11.76
CA PHE A 473 -0.43 19.15 -11.68
C PHE A 473 -0.31 19.86 -13.04
N GLY A 474 -0.43 19.13 -14.16
CA GLY A 474 -0.38 19.75 -15.50
C GLY A 474 1.02 20.14 -15.99
N GLY A 475 2.07 19.62 -15.34
CA GLY A 475 3.46 19.87 -15.72
C GLY A 475 4.10 21.07 -14.98
N ASP A 476 5.33 21.40 -15.38
CA ASP A 476 6.20 22.32 -14.64
C ASP A 476 5.63 23.75 -14.50
N ALA A 477 5.02 24.30 -15.56
CA ALA A 477 4.47 25.65 -15.54
C ALA A 477 3.29 25.76 -14.57
N GLN A 478 2.34 24.82 -14.66
CA GLN A 478 1.15 24.81 -13.83
C GLN A 478 1.50 24.50 -12.36
N LEU A 479 2.48 23.62 -12.10
CA LEU A 479 3.00 23.36 -10.76
C LEU A 479 3.51 24.63 -10.08
N GLN A 480 4.30 25.45 -10.79
CA GLN A 480 4.84 26.72 -10.27
C GLN A 480 3.73 27.75 -10.03
N GLU A 481 2.76 27.86 -10.94
CA GLU A 481 1.63 28.76 -10.78
C GLU A 481 0.79 28.39 -9.55
N THR A 482 0.48 27.10 -9.39
CA THR A 482 -0.24 26.58 -8.21
C THR A 482 0.54 26.84 -6.94
N ALA A 483 1.88 26.70 -6.95
CA ALA A 483 2.71 26.98 -5.78
C ALA A 483 2.64 28.45 -5.33
N ALA A 484 2.69 29.38 -6.28
CA ALA A 484 2.53 30.80 -5.97
C ALA A 484 1.14 31.11 -5.40
N LYS A 485 0.08 30.53 -5.98
CA LYS A 485 -1.30 30.66 -5.46
C LYS A 485 -1.43 30.07 -4.06
N TYR A 486 -0.89 28.87 -3.84
CA TYR A 486 -0.94 28.17 -2.56
C TYR A 486 -0.26 28.97 -1.45
N ASP A 487 0.95 29.50 -1.71
CA ASP A 487 1.68 30.32 -0.74
C ASP A 487 0.95 31.64 -0.42
N ALA A 488 0.31 32.26 -1.42
CA ALA A 488 -0.49 33.46 -1.23
C ALA A 488 -1.73 33.19 -0.36
N ILE A 489 -2.40 32.06 -0.56
CA ILE A 489 -3.51 31.61 0.30
C ILE A 489 -2.99 31.35 1.71
N ALA A 490 -1.97 30.51 1.87
CA ALA A 490 -1.40 30.15 3.17
C ALA A 490 -0.93 31.37 3.99
N THR A 491 -0.47 32.44 3.32
CA THR A 491 -0.05 33.70 3.97
C THR A 491 -1.23 34.54 4.45
N LYS A 492 -2.35 34.54 3.71
CA LYS A 492 -3.56 35.32 4.02
C LYS A 492 -4.50 34.59 4.98
N SER A 493 -4.46 33.26 4.97
CA SER A 493 -5.27 32.44 5.86
C SER A 493 -4.88 32.72 7.31
N PRO A 494 -5.86 32.98 8.20
CA PRO A 494 -5.57 33.06 9.63
C PRO A 494 -4.89 31.76 10.05
N GLN A 495 -3.96 31.84 11.01
CA GLN A 495 -3.28 30.65 11.54
C GLN A 495 -4.35 29.62 11.90
N ASP A 496 -4.44 28.55 11.12
CA ASP A 496 -5.41 27.50 11.40
C ASP A 496 -5.03 26.96 12.77
N PHE A 497 -5.99 26.99 13.70
CA PHE A 497 -5.80 26.58 15.09
C PHE A 497 -4.87 27.45 15.95
N GLY A 498 -4.56 28.68 15.53
CA GLY A 498 -3.95 29.73 16.37
C GLY A 498 -2.55 29.45 16.90
N ARG A 499 -1.85 28.41 16.40
CA ARG A 499 -0.52 28.01 16.87
C ARG A 499 0.46 27.60 15.77
N VAL A 500 0.02 27.39 14.54
CA VAL A 500 0.86 26.86 13.45
C VAL A 500 0.69 27.68 12.18
N SER A 501 1.81 28.06 11.55
CA SER A 501 1.79 28.75 10.26
C SER A 501 1.63 27.74 9.12
N LEU A 502 0.68 28.02 8.22
CA LEU A 502 0.48 27.21 7.03
C LEU A 502 1.71 27.24 6.10
N PRO A 503 1.96 26.20 5.29
CA PRO A 503 3.09 26.17 4.37
C PRO A 503 2.99 27.28 3.31
N ASN A 504 3.77 28.34 3.48
CA ASN A 504 3.84 29.47 2.54
C ASN A 504 5.22 29.62 1.89
N HIS A 505 5.79 28.51 1.47
CA HIS A 505 7.16 28.44 0.93
C HIS A 505 7.31 27.41 -0.19
N ILE A 506 6.21 26.91 -0.73
CA ILE A 506 6.22 25.89 -1.77
C ILE A 506 6.85 26.46 -3.04
N SER A 507 6.51 27.69 -3.41
CA SER A 507 7.07 28.39 -4.59
C SER A 507 8.58 28.60 -4.45
N LEU A 508 9.05 29.03 -3.27
CA LEU A 508 10.46 29.20 -2.98
C LEU A 508 11.21 27.86 -3.05
N LEU A 509 10.64 26.80 -2.49
CA LEU A 509 11.23 25.47 -2.49
C LEU A 509 11.40 24.93 -3.92
N ILE A 510 10.39 25.14 -4.78
CA ILE A 510 10.45 24.79 -6.21
C ILE A 510 11.54 25.60 -6.93
N LEU A 511 11.61 26.92 -6.69
CA LEU A 511 12.61 27.80 -7.30
C LEU A 511 14.04 27.34 -6.99
N LEU A 512 14.34 27.12 -5.70
CA LEU A 512 15.66 26.69 -5.24
C LEU A 512 16.05 25.33 -5.82
N ALA A 513 15.10 24.38 -5.84
CA ALA A 513 15.32 23.07 -6.44
C ALA A 513 15.74 23.16 -7.92
N LYS A 514 15.09 24.04 -8.69
CA LYS A 514 15.40 24.26 -10.11
C LYS A 514 16.74 24.97 -10.33
N GLN A 515 17.23 25.71 -9.33
CA GLN A 515 18.59 26.26 -9.31
C GLN A 515 19.65 25.24 -8.87
N GLY A 516 19.25 23.99 -8.60
CA GLY A 516 20.15 22.94 -8.12
C GLY A 516 20.42 22.98 -6.61
N ILE A 517 19.68 23.79 -5.85
CA ILE A 517 19.80 23.90 -4.40
C ILE A 517 18.77 22.98 -3.74
N ARG A 518 19.22 22.02 -2.93
CA ARG A 518 18.36 21.09 -2.19
C ARG A 518 18.22 21.53 -0.74
N ILE A 519 17.00 21.80 -0.31
CA ILE A 519 16.65 22.20 1.04
C ILE A 519 16.07 21.03 1.82
N SER A 520 16.55 20.84 3.03
CA SER A 520 16.19 19.72 3.91
C SER A 520 15.31 20.09 5.09
N GLY A 521 15.16 21.39 5.38
CA GLY A 521 14.30 21.87 6.46
C GLY A 521 14.13 23.40 6.52
N TYR A 522 13.31 23.84 7.47
CA TYR A 522 12.91 25.25 7.61
C TYR A 522 14.05 26.21 7.93
N ASN A 523 15.00 25.82 8.80
CA ASN A 523 16.13 26.68 9.18
C ASN A 523 17.00 27.02 7.96
N GLU A 524 17.24 26.02 7.11
CA GLU A 524 17.98 26.18 5.87
C GLU A 524 17.19 27.06 4.90
N LEU A 525 15.89 26.77 4.71
CA LEU A 525 15.01 27.57 3.85
C LEU A 525 14.92 29.04 4.25
N ALA A 526 14.93 29.32 5.55
CA ALA A 526 14.85 30.68 6.09
C ALA A 526 16.04 31.55 5.68
N THR A 527 17.23 30.97 5.44
CA THR A 527 18.41 31.70 4.97
C THR A 527 18.22 32.31 3.58
N TYR A 528 17.33 31.73 2.76
CA TYR A 528 17.03 32.18 1.39
C TYR A 528 15.84 33.13 1.31
N ARG A 529 15.01 33.23 2.36
CA ARG A 529 13.86 34.18 2.40
C ARG A 529 14.28 35.65 2.42
N ALA A 530 15.53 35.95 2.80
CA ALA A 530 16.04 37.31 2.84
C ALA A 530 16.74 37.74 1.53
N THR A 531 16.90 36.81 0.57
CA THR A 531 17.73 36.99 -0.64
C THR A 531 16.89 37.13 -1.91
N ILE A 532 15.58 36.95 -1.82
CA ILE A 532 14.56 37.01 -2.89
C ILE A 532 13.50 37.99 -2.44
#